data_AF-A0AAU3U1U9-F1
#
_entry.id   AF-A0AAU3U1U9-F1
#
_cell.length_a   1.000
_cell.length_b   1.000
_cell.length_c   1.000
_cell.angle_alpha   90.00
_cell.angle_beta   90.00
_cell.angle_gamma   90.00
#
_symmetry.space_group_name_H-M   'P 1'
#
loop_
_entity.id
_entity.type
_entity.pdbx_description
1 polymer ?
#
loop_
_entity_poly.entity_id
_entity_poly.type
_entity_poly.pdbx_seq_one_letter_code
_entity_poly.pdbx_strand_id
1 'polypeptide(L)'
;MDLATCTYQEFTLSMGAPIRSTAGNPRWPLGYQLAGHAQLITPTRDLLAANLPEDAYEFSYRRLLNGHGIDRIHAELAGLAARNSGARLVLLCFDKLDKPGNWCHRTQFARWWLEQTCEEISELGARPATPPPSLF
;
A
#
# COMPACT_ATOMS: atom_id res chain seq x y z
N MET A 1 5.23 6.61 12.77
CA MET A 1 6.26 6.62 11.69
C MET A 1 5.65 7.28 10.46
N ASP A 2 6.42 7.68 9.44
CA ASP A 2 5.82 8.31 8.25
C ASP A 2 5.58 7.27 7.13
N LEU A 3 4.31 7.09 6.75
CA LEU A 3 3.86 6.11 5.77
C LEU A 3 3.13 6.79 4.62
N ALA A 4 3.39 6.31 3.40
CA ALA A 4 2.65 6.70 2.21
C ALA A 4 2.48 5.50 1.27
N THR A 5 1.61 5.64 0.26
CA THR A 5 1.39 4.63 -0.78
C THR A 5 1.64 5.21 -2.16
N CYS A 6 2.09 4.38 -3.10
CA CYS A 6 2.24 4.76 -4.50
C CYS A 6 2.24 3.51 -5.39
N THR A 7 2.14 3.68 -6.72
CA THR A 7 2.45 2.60 -7.64
C THR A 7 3.94 2.47 -7.90
N TYR A 8 4.39 1.28 -8.30
CA TYR A 8 5.77 1.10 -8.76
C TYR A 8 6.14 2.05 -9.91
N GLN A 9 5.19 2.34 -10.78
CA GLN A 9 5.40 3.10 -12.02
C GLN A 9 5.47 4.61 -11.76
N GLU A 10 4.81 5.09 -10.72
CA GLU A 10 4.71 6.53 -10.40
C GLU A 10 5.65 6.96 -9.27
N PHE A 11 6.23 6.00 -8.55
CA PHE A 11 7.20 6.27 -7.49
C PHE A 11 8.45 6.98 -8.02
N THR A 12 8.90 7.98 -7.26
CA THR A 12 10.21 8.63 -7.44
C THR A 12 10.99 8.61 -6.12
N LEU A 13 12.32 8.61 -6.18
CA LEU A 13 13.18 8.55 -4.99
C LEU A 13 12.98 9.71 -4.02
N SER A 14 12.47 10.87 -4.48
CA SER A 14 12.14 12.00 -3.62
C SER A 14 10.92 11.76 -2.73
N MET A 15 10.11 10.73 -3.01
CA MET A 15 8.93 10.39 -2.20
C MET A 15 9.30 9.68 -0.89
N GLY A 16 10.44 8.99 -0.81
CA GLY A 16 10.86 8.23 0.37
C GLY A 16 11.53 6.89 0.03
N ALA A 17 11.51 5.95 0.97
CA ALA A 17 12.05 4.61 0.80
C ALA A 17 11.00 3.69 0.11
N PRO A 18 11.31 3.10 -1.07
CA PRO A 18 10.37 2.26 -1.80
C PRO A 18 10.26 0.87 -1.16
N ILE A 19 9.12 0.58 -0.53
CA ILE A 19 8.86 -0.69 0.14
C ILE A 19 7.90 -1.54 -0.68
N ARG A 20 8.31 -2.75 -1.01
CA ARG A 20 7.41 -3.72 -1.60
C ARG A 20 6.34 -4.13 -0.60
N SER A 21 5.08 -4.12 -1.01
CA SER A 21 3.96 -4.73 -0.28
C SER A 21 3.18 -5.74 -1.14
N THR A 22 3.77 -6.22 -2.24
CA THR A 22 3.16 -7.16 -3.19
C THR A 22 3.73 -8.56 -3.07
N ALA A 23 2.91 -9.59 -3.32
CA ALA A 23 3.35 -10.99 -3.27
C ALA A 23 4.41 -11.32 -4.33
N GLY A 24 4.33 -10.67 -5.50
CA GLY A 24 5.31 -10.76 -6.57
C GLY A 24 6.21 -9.54 -6.66
N ASN A 25 7.35 -9.71 -7.32
CA ASN A 25 8.22 -8.62 -7.74
C ASN A 25 7.74 -8.07 -9.10
N PRO A 26 7.98 -6.76 -9.39
CA PRO A 26 7.87 -6.23 -10.74
C PRO A 26 8.65 -7.06 -11.74
N ARG A 27 8.02 -7.35 -12.89
CA ARG A 27 8.63 -8.14 -13.98
C ARG A 27 9.31 -7.27 -15.04
N TRP A 28 9.37 -5.97 -14.80
CA TRP A 28 10.04 -4.97 -15.61
C TRP A 28 11.15 -4.32 -14.78
N PRO A 29 12.21 -3.78 -15.43
CA PRO A 29 13.26 -3.07 -14.70
C PRO A 29 12.68 -1.83 -14.01
N LEU A 30 12.99 -1.68 -12.72
CA LEU A 30 12.74 -0.45 -11.98
C LEU A 30 13.95 0.48 -12.11
N GLY A 31 13.69 1.79 -12.24
CA GLY A 31 14.74 2.81 -12.21
C GLY A 31 15.33 3.07 -10.80
N TYR A 32 14.95 2.26 -9.82
CA TYR A 32 15.34 2.37 -8.41
C TYR A 32 15.40 0.98 -7.77
N GLN A 33 16.12 0.88 -6.66
CA GLN A 33 16.18 -0.35 -5.85
C GLN A 33 15.13 -0.31 -4.74
N LEU A 34 14.52 -1.46 -4.46
CA LEU A 34 13.60 -1.59 -3.34
C LEU A 34 14.38 -1.56 -2.02
N ALA A 35 13.88 -0.77 -1.08
CA ALA A 35 14.48 -0.56 0.24
C ALA A 35 14.03 -1.62 1.27
N GLY A 36 13.13 -2.51 0.88
CA GLY A 36 12.69 -3.63 1.70
C GLY A 36 11.34 -4.22 1.26
N HIS A 37 10.84 -5.14 2.06
CA HIS A 37 9.56 -5.83 1.85
C HIS A 37 8.80 -5.85 3.18
N ALA A 38 7.59 -5.29 3.19
CA ALA A 38 6.65 -5.40 4.30
C ALA A 38 5.83 -6.69 4.13
N GLN A 39 6.31 -7.77 4.74
CA GLN A 39 5.79 -9.12 4.54
C GLN A 39 4.42 -9.30 5.19
N LEU A 40 4.22 -8.72 6.38
CA LEU A 40 2.98 -8.90 7.15
C LEU A 40 1.78 -8.20 6.50
N ILE A 41 2.01 -7.19 5.68
CA ILE A 41 0.93 -6.50 4.95
C ILE A 41 0.84 -6.94 3.49
N THR A 42 1.58 -7.97 3.09
CA THR A 42 1.54 -8.48 1.73
C THR A 42 0.37 -9.46 1.60
N PRO A 43 -0.59 -9.25 0.67
CA PRO A 43 -1.63 -10.24 0.40
C PRO A 43 -1.03 -11.60 0.04
N THR A 44 -1.61 -12.69 0.53
CA THR A 44 -1.16 -14.04 0.17
C THR A 44 -1.45 -14.35 -1.29
N ARG A 45 -0.71 -15.31 -1.86
CA ARG A 45 -0.96 -15.79 -3.22
C ARG A 45 -2.35 -16.38 -3.37
N ASP A 46 -2.83 -17.10 -2.36
CA ASP A 46 -4.17 -17.70 -2.37
C ASP A 46 -5.26 -16.63 -2.39
N LEU A 47 -5.10 -15.55 -1.61
CA LEU A 47 -6.04 -14.43 -1.63
C LEU A 47 -6.07 -13.74 -3.00
N LEU A 48 -4.91 -13.56 -3.64
CA LEU A 48 -4.83 -13.00 -4.99
C LEU A 48 -5.42 -13.93 -6.06
N ALA A 49 -5.27 -15.25 -5.90
CA ALA A 49 -5.78 -16.25 -6.83
C ALA A 49 -7.30 -16.46 -6.71
N ALA A 50 -7.92 -16.04 -5.61
CA ALA A 50 -9.34 -16.25 -5.33
C ALA A 50 -10.30 -15.44 -6.23
N ASN A 51 -9.80 -14.44 -6.97
CA ASN A 51 -10.57 -13.59 -7.89
C ASN A 51 -11.87 -13.02 -7.27
N LEU A 52 -11.75 -12.50 -6.05
CA LEU A 52 -12.87 -11.99 -5.26
C LEU A 52 -13.28 -10.58 -5.72
N PRO A 53 -14.57 -10.20 -5.58
CA PRO A 53 -14.98 -8.80 -5.66
C PRO A 53 -14.35 -7.97 -4.53
N GLU A 54 -14.33 -6.64 -4.67
CA GLU A 54 -13.62 -5.72 -3.75
C GLU A 54 -13.95 -5.95 -2.29
N ASP A 55 -15.24 -6.04 -1.96
CA ASP A 55 -15.77 -6.18 -0.62
C ASP A 55 -15.33 -7.51 0.04
N ALA A 56 -15.46 -8.61 -0.68
CA ALA A 56 -15.02 -9.92 -0.23
C ALA A 56 -13.48 -10.02 -0.11
N TYR A 57 -12.76 -9.35 -1.00
CA TYR A 57 -11.31 -9.23 -0.93
C TYR A 57 -10.91 -8.43 0.32
N GLU A 58 -11.50 -7.25 0.54
CA GLU A 58 -11.19 -6.39 1.68
C GLU A 58 -11.47 -7.11 3.00
N PHE A 59 -12.61 -7.80 3.11
CA PHE A 59 -12.93 -8.60 4.29
C PHE A 59 -11.84 -9.65 4.58
N SER A 60 -11.43 -10.39 3.55
CA SER A 60 -10.42 -11.45 3.68
C SER A 60 -9.03 -10.88 4.00
N TYR A 61 -8.67 -9.77 3.37
CA TYR A 61 -7.41 -9.08 3.60
C TYR A 61 -7.33 -8.49 5.02
N ARG A 62 -8.40 -7.86 5.51
CA ARG A 62 -8.49 -7.37 6.90
C ARG A 62 -8.38 -8.51 7.91
N ARG A 63 -8.96 -9.67 7.63
CA ARG A 63 -8.78 -10.86 8.49
C ARG A 63 -7.32 -11.30 8.57
N LEU A 64 -6.58 -11.22 7.46
CA LEU A 64 -5.13 -11.47 7.45
C LEU A 64 -4.38 -10.45 8.30
N LEU A 65 -4.65 -9.15 8.13
CA LEU A 65 -4.00 -8.08 8.90
C LEU A 65 -4.28 -8.23 10.40
N ASN A 66 -5.54 -8.45 10.77
CA ASN A 66 -5.94 -8.69 12.16
C ASN A 66 -5.29 -9.95 12.75
N GLY A 67 -5.13 -11.01 11.93
CA GLY A 67 -4.44 -12.23 12.34
C GLY A 67 -2.94 -12.03 12.60
N HIS A 68 -2.31 -11.07 11.92
CA HIS A 68 -0.93 -10.66 12.23
C HIS A 68 -0.86 -9.73 13.45
N GLY A 69 -1.86 -8.87 13.63
CA GLY A 69 -1.96 -7.94 14.75
C GLY A 69 -1.19 -6.64 14.51
N ILE A 70 -1.75 -5.53 14.99
CA ILE A 70 -1.24 -4.18 14.76
C ILE A 70 0.19 -4.00 15.28
N ASP A 71 0.52 -4.52 16.47
CA ASP A 71 1.84 -4.36 17.07
C ASP A 71 2.95 -4.98 16.23
N ARG A 72 2.69 -6.17 15.65
CA ARG A 72 3.67 -6.88 14.80
C ARG A 72 3.86 -6.18 13.47
N ILE A 73 2.77 -5.70 12.86
CA ILE A 73 2.82 -4.91 11.63
C ILE A 73 3.59 -3.61 11.89
N HIS A 74 3.28 -2.91 12.98
CA HIS A 74 3.99 -1.68 13.37
C HIS A 74 5.48 -1.96 13.60
N ALA A 75 5.84 -3.05 14.29
CA ALA A 75 7.23 -3.41 14.50
C ALA A 75 8.00 -3.70 13.19
N GLU A 76 7.37 -4.42 12.24
CA GLU A 76 7.96 -4.66 10.92
C GLU A 76 8.23 -3.35 10.17
N LEU A 77 7.23 -2.47 10.10
CA LEU A 77 7.32 -1.18 9.42
C LEU A 77 8.32 -0.25 10.12
N ALA A 78 8.31 -0.17 11.45
CA ALA A 78 9.29 0.62 12.20
C ALA A 78 10.72 0.10 11.97
N GLY A 79 10.91 -1.22 11.89
CA GLY A 79 12.20 -1.82 11.54
C GLY A 79 12.66 -1.50 10.12
N LEU A 80 11.74 -1.46 9.15
CA LEU A 80 12.02 -1.00 7.79
C LEU A 80 12.41 0.48 7.77
N ALA A 81 11.70 1.34 8.50
CA ALA A 81 12.03 2.76 8.61
C ALA A 81 13.41 2.97 9.24
N ALA A 82 13.73 2.26 10.33
CA ALA A 82 15.03 2.35 10.99
C ALA A 82 16.19 1.95 10.06
N ARG A 83 16.03 0.88 9.26
CA ARG A 83 17.02 0.46 8.25
C ARG A 83 17.20 1.47 7.12
N ASN A 84 16.23 2.36 6.92
CA ASN A 84 16.24 3.40 5.92
C ASN A 84 16.42 4.79 6.56
N SER A 85 17.17 4.88 7.66
CA SER A 85 17.51 6.13 8.34
C SER A 85 16.31 6.96 8.79
N GLY A 86 15.18 6.30 9.09
CA GLY A 86 13.93 6.95 9.49
C GLY A 86 13.18 7.64 8.34
N ALA A 87 13.56 7.38 7.08
CA ALA A 87 12.85 7.91 5.92
C ALA A 87 11.38 7.47 5.90
N ARG A 88 10.52 8.29 5.28
CA ARG A 88 9.15 7.91 4.93
C ARG A 88 9.17 6.60 4.15
N LEU A 89 8.34 5.64 4.56
CA LEU A 89 8.16 4.41 3.80
C LEU A 89 7.04 4.59 2.78
N VAL A 90 7.32 4.28 1.53
CA VAL A 90 6.32 4.31 0.46
C VAL A 90 5.98 2.89 0.05
N LEU A 91 4.77 2.45 0.41
CA LEU A 91 4.25 1.11 0.16
C LEU A 91 3.80 0.99 -1.30
N LEU A 92 4.48 0.12 -2.06
CA LEU A 92 4.32 0.02 -3.51
C LEU A 92 3.44 -1.14 -3.95
N CYS A 93 2.56 -0.86 -4.91
CA CYS A 93 1.73 -1.84 -5.60
C CYS A 93 1.75 -1.62 -7.13
N PHE A 94 1.17 -2.55 -7.89
CA PHE A 94 1.10 -2.52 -9.35
C PHE A 94 -0.02 -1.64 -9.90
N ASP A 95 -1.14 -1.50 -9.16
CA ASP A 95 -2.38 -0.93 -9.69
C ASP A 95 -2.40 0.60 -9.66
N LYS A 96 -2.62 1.24 -10.80
CA LYS A 96 -2.86 2.68 -10.88
C LYS A 96 -4.27 3.03 -10.42
N LEU A 97 -4.37 4.11 -9.64
CA LEU A 97 -5.63 4.60 -9.07
C LEU A 97 -6.11 5.87 -9.78
N ASP A 98 -5.64 6.12 -11.00
CA ASP A 98 -5.99 7.26 -11.84
C ASP A 98 -7.44 7.22 -12.36
N LYS A 99 -8.12 6.06 -12.24
CA LYS A 99 -9.51 5.87 -12.66
C LYS A 99 -10.45 5.77 -11.46
N PRO A 100 -11.64 6.40 -11.50
CA PRO A 100 -12.66 6.21 -10.48
C PRO A 100 -13.04 4.74 -10.33
N GLY A 101 -13.21 4.27 -9.10
CA GLY A 101 -13.59 2.89 -8.79
C GLY A 101 -12.43 1.88 -8.84
N ASN A 102 -11.22 2.28 -9.24
CA ASN A 102 -10.05 1.43 -9.06
C ASN A 102 -9.70 1.32 -7.57
N TRP A 103 -9.41 0.10 -7.13
CA TRP A 103 -8.97 -0.22 -5.78
C TRP A 103 -7.79 -1.18 -5.85
N CYS A 104 -7.05 -1.28 -4.74
CA CYS A 104 -6.03 -2.32 -4.57
C CYS A 104 -5.76 -2.55 -3.07
N HIS A 105 -4.91 -3.50 -2.74
CA HIS A 105 -4.63 -3.83 -1.34
C HIS A 105 -3.99 -2.67 -0.55
N ARG A 106 -3.28 -1.75 -1.20
CA ARG A 106 -2.62 -0.63 -0.50
C ARG A 106 -3.62 0.41 0.01
N THR A 107 -4.71 0.67 -0.71
CA THR A 107 -5.77 1.58 -0.26
C THR A 107 -6.60 0.95 0.84
N GLN A 108 -6.87 -0.35 0.76
CA GLN A 108 -7.52 -1.10 1.84
C GLN A 108 -6.64 -1.15 3.10
N PHE A 109 -5.32 -1.32 2.94
CA PHE A 109 -4.39 -1.24 4.05
C PHE A 109 -4.39 0.15 4.70
N ALA A 110 -4.40 1.22 3.91
CA ALA A 110 -4.48 2.59 4.42
C ALA A 110 -5.76 2.83 5.24
N ARG A 111 -6.92 2.35 4.76
CA ARG A 111 -8.18 2.42 5.53
C ARG A 111 -8.09 1.65 6.84
N TRP A 112 -7.62 0.41 6.78
CA TRP A 112 -7.44 -0.41 7.98
C TRP A 112 -6.46 0.23 8.98
N TRP A 113 -5.33 0.77 8.51
CA TRP A 113 -4.35 1.45 9.35
C TRP A 113 -4.96 2.64 10.08
N LEU A 114 -5.66 3.53 9.34
CA LEU A 114 -6.35 4.67 9.92
C LEU A 114 -7.33 4.27 11.02
N GLU A 115 -8.09 3.20 10.82
CA GLU A 115 -9.02 2.68 11.83
C GLU A 115 -8.31 2.12 13.07
N GLN A 116 -7.12 1.52 12.91
CA GLN A 116 -6.37 0.93 14.02
C GLN A 116 -5.52 1.95 14.78
N THR A 117 -5.02 2.99 14.11
CA THR A 117 -3.98 3.88 14.66
C THR A 117 -4.38 5.35 14.70
N CYS A 118 -5.47 5.71 14.02
CA CYS A 118 -5.85 7.10 13.73
C CYS A 118 -4.79 7.87 12.90
N GLU A 119 -3.84 7.18 12.26
CA GLU A 119 -2.85 7.79 11.36
C GLU A 119 -3.29 7.62 9.91
N GLU A 120 -3.29 8.72 9.14
CA GLU A 120 -3.61 8.68 7.72
C GLU A 120 -2.39 8.30 6.87
N ILE A 121 -2.58 7.40 5.90
CA ILE A 121 -1.57 7.06 4.89
C ILE A 121 -1.95 7.73 3.57
N SER A 122 -1.11 8.66 3.12
CA SER A 122 -1.35 9.42 1.89
C SER A 122 -0.96 8.63 0.63
N GLU A 123 -1.85 8.58 -0.36
CA GLU A 123 -1.52 8.13 -1.72
C GLU A 123 -0.81 9.24 -2.50
N LEU A 124 0.44 8.98 -2.93
CA LEU A 124 1.31 9.90 -3.68
C LEU A 124 1.23 9.71 -5.20
N GLY A 125 0.65 8.61 -5.67
CA GLY A 125 0.40 8.37 -7.10
C GLY A 125 -0.73 9.23 -7.66
N ALA A 126 -1.00 9.09 -8.96
CA ALA A 126 -2.12 9.78 -9.59
C ALA A 126 -3.44 9.38 -8.95
N ARG A 127 -4.31 10.38 -8.78
CA ARG A 127 -5.69 10.22 -8.31
C ARG A 127 -6.64 10.54 -9.45
N PRO A 128 -7.88 10.02 -9.42
CA PRO A 128 -8.87 10.37 -10.42
C PRO A 128 -9.11 11.88 -10.38
N ALA A 129 -9.25 12.50 -11.54
CA ALA A 129 -9.66 13.89 -11.60
C ALA A 129 -11.03 14.03 -10.92
N THR A 130 -11.13 14.91 -9.92
CA THR A 130 -12.43 15.29 -9.37
C THR A 130 -13.20 15.99 -10.49
N PRO A 131 -14.36 15.47 -10.94
CA PRO A 131 -15.16 16.21 -11.90
C PRO A 131 -15.54 17.56 -11.27
N PRO A 132 -15.56 18.65 -12.05
CA PRO A 132 -15.96 19.95 -11.51
C PRO A 132 -17.35 19.83 -10.86
N PRO A 133 -17.60 20.55 -9.75
CA PRO A 133 -18.91 20.52 -9.12
C PRO A 133 -19.98 20.88 -10.15
N SER A 134 -20.95 19.99 -10.28
CA SER A 134 -22.12 20.18 -11.12
C SER A 134 -22.93 21.35 -10.55
N LEU A 135 -22.85 22.53 -11.18
CA LEU A 135 -23.76 23.64 -10.90
C LEU A 135 -25.11 23.34 -11.57
N PHE A 136 -25.94 22.52 -10.91
CA PHE A 136 -27.35 22.38 -11.23
C PHE A 136 -28.15 22.43 -9.93
#